data_AF-A0A1I2NMA7-F1
#
_entry.id   AF-A0A1I2NMA7-F1
#
_cell.length_a   1.000
_cell.length_b   1.000
_cell.length_c   1.000
_cell.angle_alpha   90.00
_cell.angle_beta   90.00
_cell.angle_gamma   90.00
#
_symmetry.space_group_name_H-M   'P 1'
#
loop_
_entity.id
_entity.type
_entity.pdbx_description
1 polymer ?
#
loop_
_entity_poly.entity_id
_entity_poly.type
_entity_poly.pdbx_seq_one_letter_code
_entity_poly.pdbx_strand_id
1 'polypeptide(L)'
;GETTVTLENFVVNPGSSKLYGDVLVNGKVAVNNAYLFSLHGGTLKPLQLEGDNAILTGTTVHVSGDAAKLLNSTFKTDAVKSGLLVGTATITAKIK
;
A
#
# COMPACT_ATOMS: atom_id res chain seq x y z
N GLY A 1 -15.34 -15.01 1.54
CA GLY A 1 -14.77 -16.35 1.76
C GLY A 1 -14.40 -16.49 3.22
N GLU A 2 -14.07 -17.69 3.69
CA GLU A 2 -13.71 -17.95 5.10
C GLU A 2 -12.36 -17.33 5.51
N THR A 3 -11.50 -17.02 4.53
CA THR A 3 -10.21 -16.37 4.78
C THR A 3 -10.32 -14.86 4.64
N THR A 4 -9.91 -14.14 5.67
CA THR A 4 -9.81 -12.67 5.70
C THR A 4 -8.35 -12.27 5.85
N VAL A 5 -7.88 -11.37 4.99
CA VAL A 5 -6.55 -10.75 5.12
C VAL A 5 -6.73 -9.30 5.54
N THR A 6 -6.09 -8.94 6.65
CA THR A 6 -6.04 -7.57 7.17
C THR A 6 -4.62 -7.04 7.00
N LEU A 7 -4.51 -5.81 6.49
CA LEU A 7 -3.27 -5.07 6.41
C LEU A 7 -3.34 -3.91 7.40
N GLU A 8 -2.36 -3.76 8.29
CA GLU A 8 -2.35 -2.72 9.32
C GLU A 8 -0.93 -2.24 9.65
N ASN A 9 -0.80 -1.30 10.58
CA ASN A 9 0.48 -0.73 11.02
C ASN A 9 1.37 -0.24 9.86
N PHE A 10 0.76 0.57 9.00
CA PHE A 10 1.41 1.02 7.77
C PHE A 10 2.59 1.98 8.03
N VAL A 11 3.72 1.70 7.40
CA VAL A 11 4.92 2.55 7.42
C VAL A 11 5.26 2.99 6.00
N VAL A 12 5.22 4.30 5.75
CA VAL A 12 5.61 4.89 4.47
C VAL A 12 7.10 5.25 4.52
N ASN A 13 7.88 4.72 3.58
CA ASN A 13 9.25 5.18 3.31
C ASN A 13 9.25 6.03 2.03
N PRO A 14 9.22 7.37 2.14
CA PRO A 14 9.15 8.26 0.99
C PRO A 14 10.44 8.24 0.15
N GLY A 15 11.61 8.07 0.78
CA GLY A 15 12.91 8.06 0.09
C GLY A 15 13.09 6.89 -0.88
N SER A 16 12.44 5.76 -0.60
CA SER A 16 12.43 4.59 -1.50
C SER A 16 11.09 4.35 -2.19
N SER A 17 10.09 5.19 -1.92
CA SER A 17 8.71 5.07 -2.43
C SER A 17 8.09 3.70 -2.15
N LYS A 18 8.24 3.22 -0.91
CA LYS A 18 7.75 1.91 -0.45
C LYS A 18 6.78 2.07 0.71
N LEU A 19 5.71 1.29 0.70
CA LEU A 19 4.77 1.17 1.80
C LEU A 19 4.87 -0.23 2.40
N TYR A 20 5.16 -0.27 3.70
CA TYR A 20 5.25 -1.47 4.50
C TYR A 20 4.07 -1.57 5.46
N GLY A 21 3.80 -2.77 5.98
CA GLY A 21 2.81 -2.99 7.02
C GLY A 21 2.70 -4.45 7.42
N ASP A 22 1.93 -4.70 8.46
CA ASP A 22 1.66 -6.04 8.97
C ASP A 22 0.57 -6.71 8.15
N VAL A 23 0.74 -8.00 7.90
CA VAL A 23 -0.24 -8.85 7.22
C VAL A 23 -0.78 -9.85 8.23
N LEU A 24 -2.09 -9.78 8.48
CA LEU A 24 -2.80 -10.72 9.32
C LEU A 24 -3.71 -11.59 8.46
N VAL A 25 -3.72 -12.89 8.72
CA VAL A 25 -4.65 -13.84 8.11
C VAL A 25 -5.57 -14.34 9.23
N ASN A 26 -6.87 -14.10 9.09
CA ASN A 26 -7.88 -14.44 10.11
C ASN A 26 -7.53 -13.90 11.50
N GLY A 27 -7.03 -12.66 11.56
CA GLY A 27 -6.65 -11.98 12.81
C GLY A 27 -5.32 -12.43 13.42
N LYS A 28 -4.57 -13.33 12.77
CA LYS A 28 -3.23 -13.74 13.21
C LYS A 28 -2.16 -13.15 12.29
N VAL A 29 -1.14 -12.51 12.88
CA VAL A 29 0.01 -11.99 12.12
C VAL A 29 0.68 -13.13 11.36
N ALA A 30 0.67 -13.02 10.04
CA ALA A 30 1.36 -13.90 9.11
C ALA A 30 2.75 -13.36 8.76
N VAL A 31 2.85 -12.05 8.54
CA VAL A 31 4.11 -11.36 8.26
C VAL A 31 4.09 -10.00 8.93
N ASN A 32 5.16 -9.66 9.66
CA ASN A 32 5.35 -8.35 10.25
C ASN A 32 6.17 -7.46 9.29
N ASN A 33 5.76 -6.20 9.14
CA ASN A 33 6.46 -5.17 8.36
C ASN A 33 6.82 -5.63 6.93
N ALA A 34 5.89 -6.33 6.28
CA ALA A 34 6.05 -6.81 4.91
C ALA A 34 6.09 -5.63 3.94
N TYR A 35 6.83 -5.76 2.84
CA TYR A 35 6.73 -4.80 1.74
C TYR A 35 5.39 -5.01 1.02
N LEU A 36 4.43 -4.11 1.19
CA LEU A 36 3.07 -4.29 0.69
C LEU A 36 2.87 -3.65 -0.67
N PHE A 37 3.28 -2.38 -0.79
CA PHE A 37 2.99 -1.60 -1.99
C PHE A 37 4.15 -0.74 -2.47
N SER A 38 4.31 -0.70 -3.79
CA SER A 38 5.17 0.25 -4.49
C SER A 38 4.39 1.53 -4.77
N LEU A 39 4.96 2.67 -4.39
CA LEU A 39 4.42 3.99 -4.66
C LEU A 39 5.12 4.55 -5.90
N HIS A 40 4.37 4.97 -6.92
CA HIS A 40 4.97 5.60 -8.10
C HIS A 40 4.48 7.04 -8.23
N GLY A 41 5.42 7.97 -8.04
CA GLY A 41 5.15 9.41 -8.08
C GLY A 41 5.19 10.05 -9.46
N GLY A 42 5.41 9.28 -10.54
CA GLY A 42 5.49 9.81 -11.91
C GLY A 42 4.17 10.43 -12.41
N THR A 43 3.06 10.15 -11.73
CA THR A 43 1.72 10.68 -12.01
C THR A 43 1.22 11.63 -10.91
N LEU A 44 2.13 12.13 -10.06
CA LEU A 44 1.79 13.09 -9.00
C LEU A 44 1.16 14.33 -9.61
N LYS A 45 -0.03 14.67 -9.10
CA LYS A 45 -0.64 15.97 -9.35
C LYS A 45 0.13 17.03 -8.57
N PRO A 46 0.07 18.30 -9.02
CA PRO A 46 0.60 19.42 -8.25
C PRO A 46 0.07 19.41 -6.82
N LEU A 47 0.92 19.83 -5.87
CA LEU A 47 0.56 19.99 -4.47
C LEU A 47 -0.68 20.87 -4.33
N GLN A 48 -1.68 20.38 -3.61
CA GLN A 48 -2.88 21.12 -3.27
C GLN A 48 -2.80 21.56 -1.81
N LEU A 49 -3.22 22.79 -1.52
CA LEU A 49 -3.31 23.31 -0.17
C LEU A 49 -4.78 23.46 0.18
N GLU A 50 -5.21 22.81 1.26
CA GLU A 50 -6.58 22.90 1.77
C GLU A 50 -6.54 23.24 3.27
N GLY A 51 -6.72 24.52 3.59
CA GLY A 51 -6.56 25.03 4.94
C GLY A 51 -5.13 24.81 5.46
N ASP A 52 -5.01 24.06 6.56
CA ASP A 52 -3.73 23.69 7.18
C ASP A 52 -3.19 22.33 6.69
N ASN A 53 -3.73 21.81 5.59
CA ASN A 53 -3.32 20.56 4.98
C ASN A 53 -2.61 20.77 3.64
N ALA A 54 -1.47 20.11 3.47
CA ALA A 54 -0.79 19.86 2.22
C ALA A 54 -1.24 18.50 1.67
N ILE A 55 -1.95 18.50 0.55
CA ILE A 55 -2.53 17.31 -0.09
C ILE A 55 -1.75 17.00 -1.38
N LEU A 56 -1.13 15.82 -1.41
CA LEU A 56 -0.48 15.25 -2.59
C LEU A 56 -1.29 14.04 -3.08
N THR A 57 -1.73 14.10 -4.33
CA THR A 57 -2.53 13.02 -4.96
C THR A 57 -1.86 12.56 -6.23
N GLY A 58 -2.18 11.34 -6.67
CA GLY A 58 -1.73 10.83 -7.96
C GLY A 58 -0.55 9.88 -7.89
N THR A 59 -0.08 9.54 -6.69
CA THR A 59 0.84 8.40 -6.53
C THR A 59 0.07 7.11 -6.81
N THR A 60 0.40 6.39 -7.88
CA THR A 60 -0.20 5.07 -8.11
C THR A 60 0.40 4.06 -7.14
N VAL A 61 -0.47 3.24 -6.57
CA VAL A 61 -0.12 2.20 -5.60
C VAL A 61 -0.20 0.87 -6.33
N HIS A 62 0.92 0.15 -6.37
CA HIS A 62 0.99 -1.19 -6.98
C HIS A 62 1.30 -2.25 -5.93
N VAL A 63 0.72 -3.44 -6.07
CA VAL A 63 1.06 -4.59 -5.21
C VAL A 63 2.52 -4.97 -5.43
N SER A 64 3.27 -5.13 -4.34
CA SER A 64 4.64 -5.62 -4.40
C SER A 64 4.69 -7.10 -4.85
N GLY A 65 5.85 -7.55 -5.33
CA GLY A 65 6.02 -8.97 -5.68
C GLY A 65 5.84 -9.91 -4.48
N ASP A 66 6.26 -9.48 -3.29
CA ASP A 66 6.17 -10.30 -2.07
C ASP A 66 4.74 -10.39 -1.56
N ALA A 67 4.01 -9.26 -1.58
CA ALA A 67 2.60 -9.23 -1.23
C ALA A 67 1.75 -10.05 -2.22
N ALA A 68 2.05 -9.97 -3.52
CA ALA A 68 1.36 -10.76 -4.53
C ALA A 68 1.54 -12.27 -4.30
N LYS A 69 2.77 -12.72 -4.02
CA LYS A 69 3.05 -14.13 -3.68
C LYS A 69 2.31 -14.56 -2.42
N LEU A 70 2.32 -13.74 -1.37
CA LEU A 70 1.64 -14.05 -0.12
C LEU A 70 0.13 -14.18 -0.33
N LEU A 71 -0.51 -13.21 -0.98
CA LEU A 71 -1.95 -13.22 -1.26
C LEU A 71 -2.35 -14.41 -2.13
N ASN A 72 -1.59 -14.68 -3.19
CA ASN A 72 -1.82 -15.83 -4.06
C ASN A 72 -1.71 -17.16 -3.29
N SER A 73 -0.73 -17.28 -2.37
CA SER A 73 -0.59 -18.46 -1.51
C SER A 73 -1.73 -18.57 -0.50
N THR A 74 -2.17 -17.46 0.10
CA THR A 74 -3.24 -17.44 1.11
C THR A 74 -4.59 -17.80 0.50
N PHE A 75 -4.91 -17.25 -0.68
CA PHE A 75 -6.19 -17.45 -1.36
C PHE A 75 -6.16 -18.56 -2.42
N LYS A 76 -5.02 -19.25 -2.58
CA LYS A 76 -4.80 -20.28 -3.62
C LYS A 76 -5.22 -19.82 -5.01
N THR A 77 -4.74 -18.63 -5.40
CA THR A 77 -5.04 -17.99 -6.68
C THR A 77 -3.76 -17.52 -7.35
N ASP A 78 -3.84 -17.15 -8.63
CA ASP A 78 -2.79 -16.51 -9.42
C ASP A 78 -3.22 -15.12 -9.94
N ALA A 79 -4.39 -14.64 -9.50
CA ALA A 79 -4.98 -13.40 -9.97
C ALA A 79 -4.20 -12.15 -9.52
N VAL A 80 -3.51 -12.21 -8.38
CA VAL A 80 -2.73 -11.07 -7.87
C VAL A 80 -1.35 -11.08 -8.49
N LYS A 81 -1.13 -10.19 -9.46
CA LYS A 81 0.18 -10.04 -10.12
C LYS A 81 1.03 -8.99 -9.42
N SER A 82 2.35 -9.20 -9.42
CA SER A 82 3.30 -8.15 -9.05
C SER A 82 3.09 -6.93 -9.95
N GLY A 83 3.05 -5.74 -9.37
CA GLY A 83 2.78 -4.51 -10.13
C GLY A 83 1.29 -4.27 -10.42
N LEU A 84 0.37 -5.09 -9.90
CA LEU A 84 -1.06 -4.87 -10.05
C LEU A 84 -1.44 -3.51 -9.44
N LEU A 85 -2.06 -2.64 -10.24
CA LEU A 85 -2.55 -1.35 -9.79
C LEU A 85 -3.74 -1.55 -8.85
N VAL A 86 -3.58 -1.17 -7.59
CA VAL A 86 -4.66 -1.21 -6.60
C VAL A 86 -5.38 0.12 -6.46
N GLY A 87 -4.75 1.21 -6.86
CA GLY A 87 -5.38 2.53 -6.90
C GLY A 87 -4.39 3.68 -6.85
N THR A 88 -4.89 4.84 -6.46
CA THR A 88 -4.11 6.07 -6.26
C THR A 88 -4.11 6.46 -4.80
N ALA A 89 -2.94 6.73 -4.24
CA ALA A 89 -2.79 7.26 -2.89
C ALA A 89 -3.00 8.77 -2.86
N THR A 90 -3.66 9.20 -1.80
CA THR A 90 -3.75 10.59 -1.34
C THR A 90 -2.94 10.69 -0.06
N ILE A 91 -1.92 11.54 -0.05
CA ILE A 91 -1.11 11.84 1.12
C ILE A 91 -1.53 13.21 1.61
N THR A 92 -2.02 13.28 2.85
CA THR A 92 -2.37 14.53 3.52
C THR A 92 -1.42 14.77 4.67
N ALA A 93 -0.66 15.86 4.62
CA ALA A 93 0.23 16.29 5.67
C ALA A 93 -0.28 17.59 6.29
N LYS A 94 -0.30 17.67 7.63
CA LYS A 94 -0.56 18.94 8.30
C LYS A 94 0.68 19.82 8.24
N ILE A 95 0.48 21.06 7.84
CA ILE A 95 1.53 22.09 7.75
C ILE A 95 1.50 23.06 8.94
N LYS A 96 0.63 22.82 9.92
CA LYS A 96 0.58 23.52 11.23
C LYS A 96 0.48 22.55 12.39
#